data_AF-A0A3L7PJY4-F1
#
_entry.id   AF-A0A3L7PJY4-F1
#
_cell.length_a   1.000
_cell.length_b   1.000
_cell.length_c   1.000
_cell.angle_alpha   90.00
_cell.angle_beta   90.00
_cell.angle_gamma   90.00
#
_symmetry.space_group_name_H-M   'P 1'
#
loop_
_entity.id
_entity.type
_entity.pdbx_description
1 polymer ?
#
loop_
_entity_poly.entity_id
_entity_poly.type
_entity_poly.pdbx_seq_one_letter_code
_entity_poly.pdbx_strand_id
1 'polypeptide(L)'
;MSLRTSKTHHQQHHARSLRGASPARFTSIRPSVAYRQRDPAGSNRSSSFSAPEDWHEPRGRSRIAYIAHPAGNGFIHPVTIAEVRERIAQLPEQFTRGIEVVQFSSMTHKRQLFPLYGMQWGPNIYLYPVEASLVEIHRRPPTPQQRVEARMFGGEWSPSSERWRLTWTAETIRDFYLNNVLIHEIGHVNDQRNTNSAARERYANWFATEYGFRASRGRR
;
A
#
# COMPACT_ATOMS: atom_id res chain seq x y z
N MET A 1 32.24 58.96 40.21
CA MET A 1 31.99 59.39 38.82
C MET A 1 32.37 58.24 37.88
N SER A 2 31.53 58.02 36.88
CA SER A 2 31.51 56.92 35.91
C SER A 2 32.81 56.75 35.11
N LEU A 3 33.19 55.51 34.75
CA LEU A 3 33.24 55.02 33.35
C LEU A 3 33.80 53.59 33.23
N ARG A 4 33.21 52.87 32.26
CA ARG A 4 33.46 51.48 31.85
C ARG A 4 34.80 51.31 31.09
N THR A 5 35.35 50.09 31.10
CA THR A 5 35.95 49.31 29.98
C THR A 5 36.57 48.02 30.59
N SER A 6 36.15 46.79 30.31
CA SER A 6 36.20 45.93 29.10
C SER A 6 37.53 45.15 28.88
N LYS A 7 37.38 43.80 28.86
CA LYS A 7 38.28 42.71 28.36
C LYS A 7 39.40 42.28 29.33
N THR A 8 39.70 41.00 29.57
CA THR A 8 39.94 39.88 28.63
C THR A 8 39.86 38.48 29.29
N HIS A 9 39.45 37.49 28.49
CA HIS A 9 39.87 36.08 28.39
C HIS A 9 40.15 35.21 29.64
N HIS A 10 39.31 34.18 29.81
CA HIS A 10 39.81 32.85 30.14
C HIS A 10 39.14 31.76 29.27
N GLN A 11 39.98 31.05 28.52
CA GLN A 11 39.66 29.87 27.75
C GLN A 11 39.31 28.72 28.69
N GLN A 12 38.23 27.99 28.40
CA GLN A 12 38.19 26.55 28.68
C GLN A 12 37.58 25.81 27.49
N HIS A 13 38.47 25.05 26.85
CA HIS A 13 38.18 24.01 25.88
C HIS A 13 37.44 22.87 26.58
N HIS A 14 36.31 22.42 26.03
CA HIS A 14 35.89 21.03 26.22
C HIS A 14 35.52 20.40 24.88
N ALA A 15 36.31 19.38 24.58
CA ALA A 15 36.27 18.58 23.39
C ALA A 15 35.08 17.61 23.37
N ARG A 16 34.64 17.35 22.13
CA ARG A 16 33.87 16.20 21.62
C ARG A 16 33.87 14.96 22.52
N SER A 17 32.67 14.46 22.80
CA SER A 17 32.40 13.03 22.93
C SER A 17 31.15 12.69 22.12
N LEU A 18 31.35 12.23 20.88
CA LEU A 18 30.34 11.55 20.08
C LEU A 18 30.05 10.19 20.73
N ARG A 19 28.98 10.10 21.53
CA ARG A 19 28.40 8.82 21.94
C ARG A 19 27.26 8.48 20.99
N GLY A 20 27.40 7.33 20.33
CA GLY A 20 26.52 6.82 19.30
C GLY A 20 25.06 6.81 19.72
N ALA A 21 24.25 7.54 18.98
CA ALA A 21 22.81 7.34 18.96
C ALA A 21 22.55 6.04 18.19
N SER A 22 22.20 4.98 18.92
CA SER A 22 21.56 3.80 18.33
C SER A 22 20.38 4.24 17.48
N PRO A 23 20.21 3.74 16.24
CA PRO A 23 19.07 4.12 15.42
C PRO A 23 17.79 3.67 16.13
N ALA A 24 16.97 4.66 16.49
CA ALA A 24 15.65 4.43 17.06
C ALA A 24 14.87 3.49 16.13
N ARG A 25 14.40 2.38 16.70
CA ARG A 25 13.58 1.38 16.02
C ARG A 25 12.40 2.11 15.36
N PHE A 26 12.37 2.11 14.02
CA PHE A 26 11.21 2.51 13.23
C PHE A 26 10.04 1.59 13.59
N THR A 27 9.23 2.00 14.56
CA THR A 27 7.92 1.39 14.79
C THR A 27 7.01 1.90 13.68
N SER A 28 6.96 1.17 12.58
CA SER A 28 6.00 1.37 11.50
C SER A 28 4.59 1.32 12.08
N ILE A 29 3.96 2.48 12.29
CA ILE A 29 2.51 2.55 12.47
C ILE A 29 1.91 2.07 11.14
N ARG A 30 1.12 1.01 11.19
CA ARG A 30 0.81 0.15 10.03
C ARG A 30 -0.37 0.72 9.22
N PRO A 31 -0.39 0.55 7.87
CA PRO A 31 -1.45 1.10 7.01
C PRO A 31 -2.84 0.55 7.33
N SER A 32 -3.90 1.35 7.14
CA SER A 32 -5.30 0.89 7.31
C SER A 32 -5.76 -0.01 6.15
N VAL A 33 -5.14 0.15 4.98
CA VAL A 33 -5.39 -0.66 3.77
C VAL A 33 -4.67 -2.02 3.86
N ALA A 34 -3.76 -2.17 4.83
CA ALA A 34 -2.74 -3.21 4.85
C ALA A 34 -2.85 -4.27 5.96
N TYR A 35 -3.97 -4.33 6.68
CA TYR A 35 -4.10 -5.36 7.72
C TYR A 35 -5.53 -5.84 7.87
N ARG A 36 -5.84 -6.97 7.25
CA ARG A 36 -7.06 -7.73 7.52
C ARG A 36 -6.69 -9.15 7.98
N GLN A 37 -6.63 -9.45 9.27
CA GLN A 37 -6.32 -10.84 9.70
C GLN A 37 -7.32 -11.84 9.09
N ARG A 38 -6.85 -12.64 8.13
CA ARG A 38 -7.60 -13.74 7.50
C ARG A 38 -7.37 -15.04 8.26
N ASP A 39 -8.37 -15.92 8.21
CA ASP A 39 -8.24 -17.29 8.73
C ASP A 39 -7.89 -18.24 7.59
N PRO A 40 -6.75 -18.96 7.60
CA PRO A 40 -6.34 -19.84 6.50
C PRO A 40 -7.13 -21.15 6.41
N ALA A 41 -8.34 -21.22 6.95
CA ALA A 41 -9.12 -22.46 6.98
C ALA A 41 -9.66 -22.82 5.59
N GLY A 42 -8.86 -23.58 4.83
CA GLY A 42 -9.27 -24.22 3.59
C GLY A 42 -8.19 -24.53 2.56
N SER A 43 -6.93 -24.10 2.70
CA SER A 43 -5.91 -24.32 1.67
C SER A 43 -4.94 -25.46 1.98
N ASN A 44 -4.72 -26.31 0.96
CA ASN A 44 -3.82 -27.44 0.99
C ASN A 44 -2.37 -27.00 1.31
N ARG A 45 -1.72 -27.74 2.21
CA ARG A 45 -0.37 -27.46 2.70
C ARG A 45 0.69 -27.84 1.66
N SER A 46 1.27 -26.87 0.94
CA SER A 46 2.61 -27.06 0.34
C SER A 46 3.34 -25.72 0.06
N SER A 47 4.43 -25.54 0.82
CA SER A 47 5.72 -24.90 0.48
C SER A 47 5.74 -23.60 -0.36
N SER A 48 5.68 -22.45 0.31
CA SER A 48 6.81 -21.49 0.36
C SER A 48 6.45 -20.36 1.34
N PHE A 49 7.03 -20.41 2.54
CA PHE A 49 6.84 -19.35 3.55
C PHE A 49 7.33 -17.98 3.06
N SER A 50 8.27 -18.00 2.11
CA SER A 50 8.92 -16.83 1.53
C SER A 50 9.22 -17.11 0.05
N ALA A 51 8.28 -16.91 -0.87
CA ALA A 51 8.72 -16.55 -2.22
C ALA A 51 9.29 -15.13 -2.09
N PRO A 52 10.59 -14.90 -2.39
CA PRO A 52 11.12 -13.54 -2.33
C PRO A 52 10.30 -12.69 -3.29
N GLU A 53 9.70 -11.62 -2.77
CA GLU A 53 9.21 -10.55 -3.64
C GLU A 53 10.43 -10.07 -4.44
N ASP A 54 10.36 -10.11 -5.78
CA ASP A 54 11.39 -9.54 -6.63
C ASP A 54 11.35 -8.01 -6.47
N TRP A 55 12.14 -7.52 -5.51
CA TRP A 55 12.20 -6.09 -5.20
C TRP A 55 12.98 -5.35 -6.27
N HIS A 56 12.36 -4.32 -6.85
CA HIS A 56 12.99 -3.48 -7.87
C HIS A 56 13.64 -2.25 -7.24
N GLU A 57 14.96 -2.22 -7.18
CA GLU A 57 15.69 -0.99 -6.81
C GLU A 57 15.28 0.18 -7.74
N PRO A 58 15.07 1.41 -7.21
CA PRO A 58 14.83 2.59 -8.04
C PRO A 58 15.98 2.84 -9.03
N ARG A 59 15.68 3.02 -10.31
CA ARG A 59 16.69 3.23 -11.38
C ARG A 59 16.50 4.52 -12.17
N GLY A 60 15.52 5.35 -11.83
CA GLY A 60 15.20 6.58 -12.57
C GLY A 60 14.67 6.30 -13.98
N ARG A 61 13.88 5.23 -14.15
CA ARG A 61 13.34 4.86 -15.47
C ARG A 61 12.40 5.96 -16.00
N SER A 62 12.50 6.22 -17.31
CA SER A 62 11.60 7.16 -18.01
C SER A 62 10.27 6.54 -18.45
N ARG A 63 10.17 5.20 -18.40
CA ARG A 63 8.97 4.44 -18.76
C ARG A 63 8.67 3.41 -17.69
N ILE A 64 7.38 3.22 -17.41
CA ILE A 64 6.89 2.22 -16.46
C ILE A 64 7.12 0.82 -17.06
N ALA A 65 7.84 -0.03 -16.33
CA ALA A 65 7.92 -1.45 -16.61
C ALA A 65 6.73 -2.18 -15.97
N TYR A 66 6.08 -3.07 -16.74
CA TYR A 66 5.00 -3.91 -16.24
C TYR A 66 5.47 -5.35 -16.17
N ILE A 67 5.38 -5.95 -14.99
CA ILE A 67 5.88 -7.31 -14.71
C ILE A 67 4.72 -8.12 -14.16
N ALA A 68 4.50 -9.33 -14.69
CA ALA A 68 3.50 -10.25 -14.16
C ALA A 68 4.12 -11.58 -13.74
N HIS A 69 3.97 -11.90 -12.46
CA HIS A 69 4.17 -13.24 -11.96
C HIS A 69 2.81 -13.97 -11.85
N PRO A 70 2.79 -15.31 -11.94
CA PRO A 70 1.59 -16.08 -11.70
C PRO A 70 0.99 -15.79 -10.32
N ALA A 71 -0.34 -15.71 -10.21
CA ALA A 71 -1.01 -15.47 -8.94
C ALA A 71 -0.76 -16.58 -7.89
N GLY A 72 -0.56 -17.82 -8.36
CA GLY A 72 -0.43 -19.01 -7.53
C GLY A 72 -1.75 -19.79 -7.43
N ASN A 73 -1.67 -21.05 -6.99
CA ASN A 73 -2.82 -21.95 -6.94
C ASN A 73 -3.90 -21.44 -5.97
N GLY A 74 -5.15 -21.37 -6.44
CA GLY A 74 -6.28 -20.86 -5.66
C GLY A 74 -6.39 -19.33 -5.61
N PHE A 75 -5.54 -18.61 -6.34
CA PHE A 75 -5.52 -17.15 -6.40
C PHE A 75 -5.60 -16.65 -7.84
N ILE A 76 -6.10 -15.42 -8.01
CA ILE A 76 -6.17 -14.72 -9.29
C ILE A 76 -5.72 -13.28 -9.14
N HIS A 77 -5.20 -12.71 -10.23
CA HIS A 77 -5.11 -11.25 -10.37
C HIS A 77 -6.45 -10.74 -10.90
N PRO A 78 -7.18 -9.88 -10.16
CA PRO A 78 -8.49 -9.36 -10.57
C PRO A 78 -8.50 -8.51 -11.84
N VAL A 79 -7.32 -8.01 -12.21
CA VAL A 79 -7.07 -7.10 -13.31
C VAL A 79 -5.95 -7.65 -14.18
N THR A 80 -5.81 -7.12 -15.37
CA THR A 80 -4.73 -7.39 -16.32
C THR A 80 -3.76 -6.21 -16.39
N ILE A 81 -2.54 -6.46 -16.89
CA ILE A 81 -1.57 -5.38 -17.17
C ILE A 81 -2.16 -4.33 -18.11
N ALA A 82 -2.94 -4.76 -19.11
CA ALA A 82 -3.55 -3.85 -20.08
C ALA A 82 -4.52 -2.87 -19.41
N GLU A 83 -5.41 -3.37 -18.55
CA GLU A 83 -6.35 -2.53 -17.78
C GLU A 83 -5.62 -1.58 -16.83
N VAL A 84 -4.57 -2.05 -16.14
CA VAL A 84 -3.77 -1.20 -15.26
C VAL A 84 -3.05 -0.10 -16.03
N ARG A 85 -2.44 -0.43 -17.18
CA ARG A 85 -1.78 0.54 -18.05
C ARG A 85 -2.77 1.59 -18.57
N GLU A 86 -3.93 1.15 -19.05
CA GLU A 86 -4.99 2.04 -19.50
C GLU A 86 -5.44 2.97 -18.37
N ARG A 87 -5.63 2.41 -17.17
CA ARG A 87 -6.08 3.20 -16.02
C ARG A 87 -5.06 4.25 -15.59
N ILE A 88 -3.77 3.91 -15.58
CA ILE A 88 -2.67 4.83 -15.29
C ILE A 88 -2.62 5.94 -16.35
N ALA A 89 -2.79 5.61 -17.64
CA ALA A 89 -2.78 6.59 -18.72
C ALA A 89 -3.90 7.64 -18.64
N GLN A 90 -4.97 7.36 -17.89
CA GLN A 90 -6.05 8.32 -17.64
C GLN A 90 -5.73 9.32 -16.52
N LEU A 91 -4.67 9.11 -15.74
CA LEU A 91 -4.22 10.06 -14.73
C LEU A 91 -3.39 11.17 -15.37
N PRO A 92 -3.43 12.40 -14.82
CA PRO A 92 -2.49 13.45 -15.20
C PRO A 92 -1.03 12.97 -15.13
N GLU A 93 -0.23 13.29 -16.16
CA GLU A 93 1.16 12.81 -16.30
C GLU A 93 2.03 13.09 -15.07
N GLN A 94 1.80 14.23 -14.41
CA GLN A 94 2.51 14.60 -13.18
C GLN A 94 2.40 13.56 -12.05
N PHE A 95 1.32 12.77 -12.02
CA PHE A 95 1.12 11.73 -11.00
C PHE A 95 1.73 10.38 -11.37
N THR A 96 2.06 10.18 -12.64
CA THR A 96 2.58 8.90 -13.15
C THR A 96 4.09 8.95 -13.40
N ARG A 97 4.67 10.15 -13.52
CA ARG A 97 6.11 10.37 -13.76
C ARG A 97 7.03 9.71 -12.75
N GLY A 98 6.61 9.60 -11.49
CA GLY A 98 7.39 8.98 -10.42
C GLY A 98 7.30 7.45 -10.36
N ILE A 99 6.51 6.82 -11.24
CA ILE A 99 6.31 5.37 -11.22
C ILE A 99 7.32 4.70 -12.14
N GLU A 100 8.05 3.71 -11.64
CA GLU A 100 9.03 2.95 -12.42
C GLU A 100 8.60 1.53 -12.76
N VAL A 101 7.95 0.84 -11.82
CA VAL A 101 7.50 -0.54 -11.99
C VAL A 101 6.10 -0.71 -11.44
N VAL A 102 5.27 -1.44 -12.19
CA VAL A 102 4.04 -2.05 -11.67
C VAL A 102 4.17 -3.55 -11.81
N GLN A 103 4.22 -4.25 -10.67
CA GLN A 103 4.38 -5.70 -10.62
C GLN A 103 3.11 -6.38 -10.09
N PHE A 104 2.67 -7.41 -10.80
CA PHE A 104 1.66 -8.34 -10.31
C PHE A 104 2.38 -9.48 -9.60
N SER A 105 2.31 -9.50 -8.28
CA SER A 105 3.09 -10.40 -7.43
C SER A 105 2.40 -11.75 -7.24
N SER A 106 3.14 -12.80 -6.89
CA SER A 106 2.53 -14.08 -6.51
C SER A 106 1.98 -14.03 -5.08
N MET A 107 0.94 -14.82 -4.79
CA MET A 107 0.49 -14.99 -3.42
C MET A 107 1.56 -15.71 -2.59
N THR A 108 1.80 -15.23 -1.37
CA THR A 108 2.70 -15.89 -0.40
C THR A 108 1.95 -16.24 0.89
N HIS A 109 2.43 -17.25 1.63
CA HIS A 109 1.84 -17.62 2.93
C HIS A 109 1.76 -16.44 3.91
N LYS A 110 2.77 -15.55 3.92
CA LYS A 110 2.76 -14.34 4.76
C LYS A 110 1.61 -13.40 4.38
N ARG A 111 1.35 -13.22 3.09
CA ARG A 111 0.28 -12.35 2.57
C ARG A 111 -1.11 -12.99 2.72
N GLN A 112 -1.23 -14.31 2.73
CA GLN A 112 -2.47 -15.01 3.10
C GLN A 112 -2.90 -14.70 4.55
N LEU A 113 -1.95 -14.58 5.47
CA LEU A 113 -2.21 -14.27 6.88
C LEU A 113 -2.40 -12.76 7.14
N PHE A 114 -1.79 -11.92 6.29
CA PHE A 114 -1.79 -10.46 6.35
C PHE A 114 -2.06 -9.87 4.96
N PRO A 115 -3.30 -9.95 4.45
CA PRO A 115 -3.66 -9.53 3.12
C PRO A 115 -3.45 -8.04 2.94
N LEU A 116 -2.57 -7.75 1.99
CA LEU A 116 -2.46 -6.50 1.29
C LEU A 116 -3.00 -6.75 -0.12
N TYR A 117 -3.81 -5.84 -0.65
CA TYR A 117 -4.13 -5.88 -2.09
C TYR A 117 -3.07 -5.17 -2.93
N GLY A 118 -2.39 -4.19 -2.33
CA GLY A 118 -1.34 -3.40 -2.95
C GLY A 118 -0.25 -3.05 -1.95
N MET A 119 0.89 -2.64 -2.47
CA MET A 119 1.97 -2.06 -1.69
C MET A 119 2.86 -1.19 -2.60
N GLN A 120 3.25 -0.05 -2.07
CA GLN A 120 4.25 0.82 -2.66
C GLN A 120 5.61 0.64 -1.97
N TRP A 121 6.68 0.57 -2.76
CA TRP A 121 8.06 0.66 -2.27
C TRP A 121 8.94 1.46 -3.25
N GLY A 122 9.45 2.61 -2.79
CA GLY A 122 10.11 3.59 -3.65
C GLY A 122 9.19 4.06 -4.80
N PRO A 123 9.65 4.05 -6.06
CA PRO A 123 8.82 4.38 -7.21
C PRO A 123 7.98 3.19 -7.73
N ASN A 124 7.95 2.07 -7.01
CA ASN A 124 7.39 0.81 -7.51
C ASN A 124 6.08 0.47 -6.79
N ILE A 125 5.17 -0.13 -7.55
CA ILE A 125 3.86 -0.58 -7.10
C ILE A 125 3.76 -2.09 -7.28
N TYR A 126 3.31 -2.78 -6.24
CA TYR A 126 3.09 -4.21 -6.22
C TYR A 126 1.61 -4.45 -6.00
N LEU A 127 0.96 -5.14 -6.94
CA LEU A 127 -0.42 -5.59 -6.82
C LEU A 127 -0.43 -7.07 -6.47
N TYR A 128 -1.18 -7.42 -5.44
CA TYR A 128 -1.28 -8.79 -4.96
C TYR A 128 -2.56 -9.46 -5.47
N PRO A 129 -2.55 -10.78 -5.67
CA PRO A 129 -3.72 -11.51 -6.10
C PRO A 129 -4.69 -11.69 -4.93
N VAL A 130 -5.91 -12.14 -5.24
CA VAL A 130 -6.96 -12.50 -4.27
C VAL A 130 -7.40 -13.93 -4.48
N GLU A 131 -8.16 -14.49 -3.54
CA GLU A 131 -8.77 -15.80 -3.64
C GLU A 131 -9.60 -15.92 -4.93
N ALA A 132 -9.39 -16.99 -5.68
CA ALA A 132 -10.12 -17.25 -6.93
C ALA A 132 -11.63 -17.36 -6.73
N SER A 133 -12.07 -17.69 -5.51
CA SER A 133 -13.49 -17.71 -5.12
C SER A 133 -14.12 -16.33 -5.02
N LEU A 134 -13.32 -15.26 -5.00
CA LEU A 134 -13.73 -13.88 -4.72
C LEU A 134 -14.41 -13.70 -3.35
N VAL A 135 -14.12 -14.63 -2.44
CA VAL A 135 -14.64 -14.66 -1.08
C VAL A 135 -13.48 -14.68 -0.10
N GLU A 136 -13.41 -13.66 0.74
CA GLU A 136 -12.41 -13.54 1.80
C GLU A 136 -13.03 -13.82 3.17
N ILE A 137 -12.28 -14.53 4.01
CA ILE A 137 -12.74 -14.95 5.34
C ILE A 137 -11.87 -14.30 6.42
N HIS A 138 -12.51 -13.54 7.30
CA HIS A 138 -11.89 -12.77 8.37
C HIS A 138 -12.36 -13.24 9.74
N ARG A 139 -11.44 -13.27 10.71
CA ARG A 139 -11.77 -13.65 12.10
C ARG A 139 -12.49 -12.54 12.87
N ARG A 140 -12.27 -11.28 12.47
CA ARG A 140 -12.80 -10.11 13.17
C ARG A 140 -13.80 -9.38 12.28
N PRO A 141 -14.80 -8.71 12.88
CA PRO A 141 -15.68 -7.83 12.13
C PRO A 141 -14.86 -6.75 11.41
N PRO A 142 -15.28 -6.35 10.20
CA PRO A 142 -14.68 -5.21 9.53
C PRO A 142 -14.94 -3.93 10.32
N THR A 143 -13.95 -3.04 10.33
CA THR A 143 -14.11 -1.68 10.87
C THR A 143 -15.15 -0.90 10.06
N PRO A 144 -15.73 0.19 10.61
CA PRO A 144 -16.65 1.03 9.85
C PRO A 144 -16.06 1.50 8.52
N GLN A 145 -14.80 1.90 8.51
CA GLN A 145 -14.09 2.33 7.29
C GLN A 145 -13.98 1.19 6.26
N GLN A 146 -13.61 -0.02 6.69
CA GLN A 146 -13.53 -1.19 5.79
C GLN A 146 -14.90 -1.58 5.19
N ARG A 147 -15.99 -1.42 5.95
CA ARG A 147 -17.34 -1.64 5.43
C ARG A 147 -17.72 -0.61 4.39
N VAL A 148 -17.46 0.67 4.67
CA VAL A 148 -17.77 1.78 3.75
C VAL A 148 -16.97 1.64 2.47
N GLU A 149 -15.65 1.43 2.57
CA GLU A 149 -14.75 1.26 1.43
C GLU A 149 -15.21 0.10 0.54
N ALA A 150 -15.42 -1.11 1.10
CA ALA A 150 -15.87 -2.24 0.32
C ALA A 150 -17.20 -1.94 -0.39
N ARG A 151 -18.17 -1.35 0.32
CA ARG A 151 -19.48 -1.01 -0.23
C ARG A 151 -19.40 0.01 -1.37
N MET A 152 -18.50 0.99 -1.31
CA MET A 152 -18.31 1.98 -2.38
C MET A 152 -18.00 1.32 -3.75
N PHE A 153 -17.42 0.13 -3.72
CA PHE A 153 -17.08 -0.63 -4.92
C PHE A 153 -17.95 -1.88 -5.11
N GLY A 154 -19.01 -2.06 -4.31
CA GLY A 154 -19.93 -3.20 -4.44
C GLY A 154 -19.45 -4.49 -3.75
N GLY A 155 -18.50 -4.40 -2.83
CA GLY A 155 -18.12 -5.49 -1.94
C GLY A 155 -19.09 -5.64 -0.77
N GLU A 156 -19.43 -6.89 -0.46
CA GLU A 156 -20.46 -7.20 0.54
C GLU A 156 -19.88 -7.91 1.76
N TRP A 157 -20.02 -7.27 2.91
CA TRP A 157 -19.69 -7.88 4.19
C TRP A 157 -20.90 -8.60 4.78
N SER A 158 -20.73 -9.86 5.14
CA SER A 158 -21.74 -10.67 5.83
C SER A 158 -21.15 -11.42 7.02
N PRO A 159 -21.89 -11.60 8.12
CA PRO A 159 -21.50 -12.51 9.18
C PRO A 159 -21.60 -13.97 8.69
N SER A 160 -20.67 -14.83 9.12
CA SER A 160 -20.63 -16.26 8.81
C SER A 160 -20.23 -17.03 10.06
N SER A 161 -21.21 -17.56 10.81
CA SER A 161 -21.02 -18.18 12.13
C SER A 161 -20.10 -17.37 13.06
N GLU A 162 -18.83 -17.74 13.17
CA GLU A 162 -17.80 -17.11 14.02
C GLU A 162 -16.81 -16.23 13.24
N ARG A 163 -17.11 -15.96 11.98
CA ARG A 163 -16.24 -15.27 11.04
C ARG A 163 -17.02 -14.23 10.27
N TRP A 164 -16.30 -13.42 9.52
CA TRP A 164 -16.83 -12.40 8.63
C TRP A 164 -16.39 -12.71 7.21
N ARG A 165 -17.34 -12.64 6.29
CA ARG A 165 -17.13 -12.86 4.88
C ARG A 165 -17.18 -11.54 4.14
N LEU A 166 -16.20 -11.30 3.29
CA LEU A 166 -16.27 -10.27 2.25
C LEU A 166 -16.39 -10.96 0.89
N THR A 167 -17.48 -10.67 0.19
CA THR A 167 -17.76 -11.24 -1.13
C THR A 167 -17.65 -10.17 -2.19
N TRP A 168 -17.04 -10.53 -3.32
CA TRP A 168 -16.97 -9.71 -4.52
C TRP A 168 -17.54 -10.46 -5.72
N THR A 169 -17.98 -9.71 -6.73
CA THR A 169 -18.13 -10.21 -8.09
C THR A 169 -16.87 -9.90 -8.88
N ALA A 170 -16.66 -10.56 -10.02
CA ALA A 170 -15.50 -10.28 -10.88
C ALA A 170 -15.45 -8.81 -11.33
N GLU A 171 -16.61 -8.17 -11.51
CA GLU A 171 -16.71 -6.76 -11.86
C GLU A 171 -16.34 -5.85 -10.68
N THR A 172 -16.89 -6.11 -9.49
CA THR A 172 -16.68 -5.23 -8.33
C THR A 172 -15.26 -5.29 -7.79
N ILE A 173 -14.63 -6.47 -7.80
CA ILE A 173 -13.22 -6.59 -7.41
C ILE A 173 -12.28 -5.91 -8.43
N ARG A 174 -12.61 -5.98 -9.73
CA ARG A 174 -11.86 -5.28 -10.78
C ARG A 174 -11.95 -3.76 -10.58
N ASP A 175 -13.16 -3.23 -10.36
CA ASP A 175 -13.39 -1.81 -10.07
C ASP A 175 -12.62 -1.38 -8.82
N PHE A 176 -12.70 -2.15 -7.74
CA PHE A 176 -11.94 -1.90 -6.51
C PHE A 176 -10.42 -1.88 -6.74
N TYR A 177 -9.88 -2.81 -7.52
CA TYR A 177 -8.44 -2.85 -7.81
C TYR A 177 -7.98 -1.65 -8.64
N LEU A 178 -8.69 -1.31 -9.72
CA LEU A 178 -8.31 -0.23 -10.61
C LEU A 178 -8.53 1.16 -10.02
N ASN A 179 -9.61 1.33 -9.24
CA ASN A 179 -10.08 2.64 -8.79
C ASN A 179 -9.90 2.89 -7.30
N ASN A 180 -9.47 1.90 -6.51
CA ASN A 180 -9.06 2.12 -5.14
C ASN A 180 -7.61 1.71 -4.92
N VAL A 181 -7.31 0.41 -5.02
CA VAL A 181 -5.99 -0.15 -4.66
C VAL A 181 -4.87 0.50 -5.47
N LEU A 182 -4.94 0.44 -6.80
CA LEU A 182 -3.93 1.02 -7.68
C LEU A 182 -3.72 2.52 -7.41
N ILE A 183 -4.81 3.27 -7.32
CA ILE A 183 -4.76 4.73 -7.13
C ILE A 183 -4.21 5.09 -5.75
N HIS A 184 -4.52 4.30 -4.72
CA HIS A 184 -3.95 4.45 -3.39
C HIS A 184 -2.42 4.30 -3.42
N GLU A 185 -1.90 3.25 -4.05
CA GLU A 185 -0.45 3.03 -4.14
C GLU A 185 0.24 4.14 -4.95
N ILE A 186 -0.40 4.64 -6.02
CA ILE A 186 0.09 5.83 -6.75
C ILE A 186 0.08 7.06 -5.84
N GLY A 187 -0.91 7.21 -4.97
CA GLY A 187 -0.94 8.24 -3.94
C GLY A 187 0.29 8.20 -3.03
N HIS A 188 0.73 7.01 -2.61
CA HIS A 188 1.97 6.88 -1.84
C HIS A 188 3.23 7.30 -2.61
N VAL A 189 3.32 7.03 -3.92
CA VAL A 189 4.42 7.50 -4.77
C VAL A 189 4.45 9.04 -4.84
N ASN A 190 3.28 9.68 -4.84
CA ASN A 190 3.14 11.13 -4.96
C ASN A 190 3.27 11.88 -3.63
N ASP A 191 3.21 11.20 -2.48
CA ASP A 191 3.37 11.83 -1.17
C ASP A 191 4.85 12.10 -0.85
N GLN A 192 5.31 13.27 -1.24
CA GLN A 192 6.67 13.78 -0.98
C GLN A 192 6.77 14.60 0.31
N ARG A 193 5.65 14.88 1.00
CA ARG A 193 5.60 15.84 2.11
C ARG A 193 5.51 15.15 3.46
N ASN A 194 4.82 14.01 3.54
CA ASN A 194 4.62 13.33 4.81
C ASN A 194 5.67 12.25 5.03
N THR A 195 6.32 12.30 6.20
CA THR A 195 7.29 11.30 6.66
C THR A 195 6.70 10.31 7.67
N ASN A 196 5.60 10.67 8.35
CA ASN A 196 4.92 9.76 9.26
C ASN A 196 3.86 8.92 8.52
N SER A 197 3.78 7.65 8.90
CA SER A 197 2.91 6.67 8.22
C SER A 197 1.44 7.09 8.21
N ALA A 198 0.89 7.52 9.35
CA ALA A 198 -0.53 7.88 9.43
C ALA A 198 -0.93 9.02 8.48
N ALA A 199 -0.06 10.02 8.27
CA ALA A 199 -0.32 11.09 7.31
C ALA A 199 -0.20 10.62 5.86
N ARG A 200 0.78 9.73 5.57
CA ARG A 200 0.91 9.10 4.24
C ARG A 200 -0.32 8.28 3.85
N GLU A 201 -0.87 7.53 4.81
CA GLU A 201 -2.14 6.80 4.62
C GLU A 201 -3.31 7.72 4.31
N ARG A 202 -3.44 8.83 5.06
CA ARG A 202 -4.52 9.80 4.81
C ARG A 202 -4.40 10.43 3.43
N TYR A 203 -3.18 10.76 3.00
CA TYR A 203 -2.95 11.29 1.66
C TYR A 203 -3.33 10.27 0.59
N ALA A 204 -2.86 9.02 0.70
CA ALA A 204 -3.18 7.97 -0.26
C ALA A 204 -4.69 7.64 -0.31
N ASN A 205 -5.38 7.62 0.84
CA ASN A 205 -6.84 7.47 0.91
C ASN A 205 -7.59 8.62 0.24
N TRP A 206 -7.16 9.87 0.47
CA TRP A 206 -7.71 11.03 -0.23
C TRP A 206 -7.48 10.94 -1.74
N PHE A 207 -6.25 10.58 -2.15
CA PHE A 207 -5.87 10.48 -3.55
C PHE A 207 -6.70 9.41 -4.29
N ALA A 208 -6.91 8.24 -3.66
CA ALA A 208 -7.78 7.18 -4.16
C ALA A 208 -9.26 7.61 -4.25
N THR A 209 -9.74 8.38 -3.28
CA THR A 209 -11.11 8.91 -3.32
C THR A 209 -11.28 9.90 -4.48
N GLU A 210 -10.32 10.80 -4.67
CA GLU A 210 -10.39 11.88 -5.65
C GLU A 210 -10.17 11.38 -7.09
N TYR A 211 -9.02 10.75 -7.34
CA TYR A 211 -8.61 10.34 -8.67
C TYR A 211 -9.06 8.93 -9.04
N GLY A 212 -9.57 8.17 -8.08
CA GLY A 212 -10.08 6.82 -8.26
C GLY A 212 -11.60 6.78 -8.25
N PHE A 213 -12.20 6.80 -7.05
CA PHE A 213 -13.64 6.64 -6.87
C PHE A 213 -14.46 7.75 -7.55
N ARG A 214 -14.19 9.03 -7.26
CA ARG A 214 -14.96 10.14 -7.87
C ARG A 214 -14.79 10.16 -9.39
N ALA A 215 -13.58 9.95 -9.88
CA ALA A 215 -13.29 9.90 -11.31
C ALA A 215 -14.01 8.75 -12.04
N SER A 216 -14.16 7.57 -11.41
CA SER A 216 -14.88 6.44 -12.01
C SER A 216 -16.40 6.57 -11.93
N ARG A 217 -16.93 7.26 -10.91
CA ARG A 217 -18.38 7.48 -10.73
C ARG A 217 -18.92 8.71 -11.47
N GLY A 218 -18.11 9.75 -11.68
CA GLY A 218 -18.50 10.96 -12.41
C GLY A 218 -18.45 10.85 -13.94
N ARG A 219 -18.10 9.67 -14.47
CA ARG A 219 -18.09 9.35 -15.91
C ARG A 219 -19.29 8.50 -16.36
N ARG A 220 -20.30 8.32 -15.50
CA ARG A 220 -21.58 7.68 -15.84
C ARG A 220 -22.65 8.71 -16.11
#